data_AF-A0A7J8NIS4-F1
#
_entry.id   AF-A0A7J8NIS4-F1
#
_cell.length_a   1.000
_cell.length_b   1.000
_cell.length_c   1.000
_cell.angle_alpha   90.00
_cell.angle_beta   90.00
_cell.angle_gamma   90.00
#
_symmetry.space_group_name_H-M   'P 1'
#
loop_
_entity.id
_entity.type
_entity.pdbx_description
1 polymer ?
#
loop_
_entity_poly.entity_id
_entity_poly.type
_entity_poly.pdbx_seq_one_letter_code
_entity_poly.pdbx_strand_id
1 'polypeptide(L)'
;MKSTLANLWHPVYGVQIRDLGEKRYLFKFFHYMDIERVLKGLPWTFNNHLLILCKLKRGEDPLKIPLVFVPFWVQIHNVPIGLFSENLAIQLGNFIGVFLEYDASTLGKENHNYMRIRVQIDVRKPLRRKKQVMSCGIC
;
A
#
# COMPACT_ATOMS: atom_id res chain seq x y z
N MET A 1 -12.64 19.25 -3.28
CA MET A 1 -12.28 17.81 -3.38
C MET A 1 -11.92 17.41 -4.81
N LYS A 2 -12.81 17.52 -5.80
CA LYS A 2 -12.55 17.01 -7.17
C LYS A 2 -11.31 17.63 -7.83
N SER A 3 -11.19 18.96 -7.83
CA SER A 3 -10.03 19.68 -8.39
C SER A 3 -8.73 19.35 -7.65
N THR A 4 -8.78 19.26 -6.32
CA THR A 4 -7.61 18.93 -5.50
C THR A 4 -7.06 17.53 -5.76
N LEU A 5 -7.94 16.52 -5.87
CA LEU A 5 -7.52 15.14 -6.17
C LEU A 5 -7.01 14.99 -7.61
N ALA A 6 -7.64 15.68 -8.56
CA ALA A 6 -7.14 15.73 -9.94
C ALA A 6 -5.75 16.36 -10.01
N ASN A 7 -5.52 17.46 -9.27
CA ASN A 7 -4.20 18.10 -9.19
C ASN A 7 -3.16 17.23 -8.49
N LEU A 8 -3.54 16.52 -7.43
CA LEU A 8 -2.67 15.63 -6.66
C LEU A 8 -2.14 14.46 -7.50
N TRP A 9 -3.02 13.79 -8.25
CA TRP A 9 -2.61 12.65 -9.08
C TRP A 9 -2.07 13.05 -10.45
N HIS A 10 -2.34 14.28 -10.89
CA HIS A 10 -1.86 14.86 -12.13
C HIS A 10 -2.07 13.94 -13.36
N PRO A 11 -3.27 13.37 -13.56
CA PRO A 11 -3.53 12.39 -14.62
C PRO A 11 -3.28 13.02 -16.00
N VAL A 12 -2.57 12.30 -16.87
CA VAL A 12 -2.17 12.82 -18.19
C VAL A 12 -3.39 13.13 -19.06
N TYR A 13 -4.41 12.26 -19.00
CA TYR A 13 -5.63 12.40 -19.80
C TYR A 13 -6.84 12.84 -18.97
N GLY A 14 -6.61 13.28 -17.73
CA GLY A 14 -7.67 13.72 -16.82
C GLY A 14 -8.34 12.57 -16.05
N VAL A 15 -9.20 12.98 -15.11
CA VAL A 15 -10.02 12.07 -14.29
C VAL A 15 -11.41 12.65 -14.10
N GLN A 16 -12.43 11.82 -14.30
CA GLN A 16 -13.81 12.17 -13.95
C GLN A 16 -14.15 11.59 -12.58
N ILE A 17 -14.66 12.43 -11.69
CA ILE A 17 -14.99 12.06 -10.31
C ILE A 17 -16.50 12.19 -10.10
N ARG A 18 -17.15 11.06 -9.80
CA ARG A 18 -18.57 11.00 -9.41
C ARG A 18 -18.68 10.70 -7.92
N ASP A 19 -19.55 11.44 -7.25
CA ASP A 19 -19.94 11.16 -5.87
C ASP A 19 -21.07 10.14 -5.91
N LEU A 20 -20.93 9.04 -5.17
CA LEU A 20 -21.95 7.98 -5.09
C LEU A 20 -22.75 8.06 -3.79
N GLY A 21 -22.46 9.02 -2.90
CA GLY A 21 -22.99 9.07 -1.54
C GLY A 21 -22.23 8.14 -0.59
N GLU A 22 -22.61 8.15 0.69
CA GLU A 22 -22.03 7.28 1.74
C GLU A 22 -20.49 7.32 1.84
N LYS A 23 -19.89 8.47 1.55
CA LYS A 23 -18.42 8.67 1.49
C LYS A 23 -17.73 7.78 0.43
N ARG A 24 -18.46 7.36 -0.60
CA ARG A 24 -17.94 6.60 -1.75
C ARG A 24 -17.85 7.48 -2.98
N TYR A 25 -16.75 7.32 -3.72
CA TYR A 25 -16.45 8.09 -4.92
C TYR A 25 -16.01 7.15 -6.03
N LEU A 26 -16.49 7.43 -7.25
CA LEU A 26 -16.08 6.72 -8.45
C LEU A 26 -15.11 7.60 -9.26
N PHE A 27 -13.90 7.08 -9.46
CA PHE A 27 -12.86 7.70 -10.26
C PHE A 27 -12.78 6.99 -11.60
N LYS A 28 -13.12 7.69 -12.68
CA LYS A 28 -12.95 7.23 -14.06
C LYS A 28 -11.75 7.94 -14.66
N PHE A 29 -10.66 7.19 -14.84
CA PHE A 29 -9.47 7.66 -15.56
C PHE A 29 -9.63 7.39 -17.05
N PHE A 30 -9.05 8.27 -17.88
CA PHE A 30 -9.09 8.12 -19.33
C PHE A 30 -7.88 7.37 -19.90
N HIS A 31 -6.90 7.03 -19.05
CA HIS A 31 -5.71 6.27 -19.45
C HIS A 31 -5.29 5.26 -18.38
N TYR A 32 -4.87 4.07 -18.81
CA TYR A 32 -4.53 2.98 -17.89
C TYR A 32 -3.27 3.27 -17.05
N MET A 33 -2.28 4.00 -17.60
CA MET A 33 -1.09 4.40 -16.84
C MET A 33 -1.41 5.35 -15.69
N ASP A 34 -2.45 6.18 -15.82
CA ASP A 34 -2.88 7.03 -14.70
C ASP A 34 -3.44 6.18 -13.56
N ILE A 35 -4.21 5.13 -13.88
CA ILE A 35 -4.70 4.16 -12.89
C ILE A 35 -3.52 3.49 -12.20
N GLU A 36 -2.56 2.96 -12.97
CA GLU A 36 -1.39 2.29 -12.40
C GLU A 36 -0.56 3.20 -11.51
N ARG A 37 -0.31 4.44 -11.94
CA ARG A 37 0.45 5.43 -11.15
C ARG A 37 -0.26 5.74 -9.84
N VAL A 38 -1.58 5.94 -9.86
CA VAL A 38 -2.36 6.20 -8.65
C VAL A 38 -2.34 4.99 -7.72
N LEU A 39 -2.52 3.77 -8.23
CA LEU A 39 -2.47 2.55 -7.42
C LEU A 39 -1.05 2.29 -6.85
N LYS A 40 -0.01 2.51 -7.66
CA LYS A 40 1.39 2.39 -7.21
C LYS A 40 1.76 3.46 -6.18
N GLY A 41 1.10 4.62 -6.17
CA GLY A 41 1.32 5.70 -5.20
C GLY A 41 0.59 5.52 -3.86
N LEU A 42 -0.24 4.49 -3.69
CA LEU A 42 -0.92 4.24 -2.42
C LEU A 42 0.07 4.02 -1.25
N PRO A 43 -0.24 4.51 -0.04
CA PRO A 43 -1.52 5.11 0.39
C PRO A 43 -1.66 6.59 0.04
N TRP A 44 -2.90 7.04 -0.22
CA TRP A 44 -3.21 8.47 -0.41
C TRP A 44 -3.97 9.03 0.78
N THR A 45 -3.71 10.27 1.15
CA THR A 45 -4.49 11.00 2.15
C THR A 45 -5.07 12.27 1.55
N PHE A 46 -6.26 12.64 2.00
CA PHE A 46 -6.93 13.88 1.62
C PHE A 46 -7.60 14.48 2.85
N ASN A 47 -7.27 15.74 3.18
CA ASN A 47 -7.75 16.41 4.40
C ASN A 47 -7.57 15.55 5.66
N ASN A 48 -6.39 14.95 5.85
CA ASN A 48 -6.07 14.04 6.96
C ASN A 48 -6.92 12.76 7.03
N HIS A 49 -7.73 12.46 6.00
CA HIS A 49 -8.43 11.19 5.87
C HIS A 49 -7.70 10.27 4.88
N LEU A 50 -7.56 8.99 5.26
CA LEU A 50 -7.01 7.96 4.39
C LEU A 50 -8.00 7.63 3.26
N LEU A 51 -7.53 7.67 2.01
CA LEU A 51 -8.29 7.21 0.86
C LEU A 51 -8.08 5.72 0.64
N ILE A 52 -9.16 4.96 0.68
CA ILE A 52 -9.17 3.53 0.36
C ILE A 52 -9.62 3.38 -1.08
N LEU A 53 -8.68 2.99 -1.96
CA LEU A 53 -8.94 2.84 -3.39
C LEU A 53 -8.99 1.35 -3.77
N CYS A 54 -9.95 1.00 -4.60
CA CYS A 54 -10.07 -0.33 -5.19
C CYS A 54 -10.32 -0.21 -6.69
N LYS A 55 -9.63 -1.02 -7.50
CA LYS A 55 -9.85 -1.09 -8.95
C LYS A 55 -11.09 -1.93 -9.21
N LEU A 56 -12.15 -1.30 -9.69
CA LEU A 56 -13.40 -1.97 -10.06
C LEU A 56 -13.19 -2.91 -11.25
N LYS A 57 -13.76 -4.12 -11.16
CA LYS A 57 -13.90 -5.02 -12.30
C LYS A 57 -15.22 -4.77 -13.02
N ARG A 58 -15.30 -5.23 -14.27
CA ARG A 58 -16.50 -5.08 -15.09
C ARG A 58 -17.67 -5.82 -14.43
N GLY A 59 -18.78 -5.12 -14.21
CA GLY A 59 -20.00 -5.69 -13.63
C GLY A 59 -20.07 -5.65 -12.10
N GLU A 60 -19.02 -5.19 -11.41
CA GLU A 60 -19.08 -5.01 -9.96
C GLU A 60 -19.85 -3.74 -9.58
N ASP A 61 -20.64 -3.83 -8.50
CA ASP A 61 -21.33 -2.70 -7.92
C ASP A 61 -20.40 -1.95 -6.95
N PRO A 62 -20.03 -0.68 -7.24
CA PRO A 62 -19.11 0.09 -6.41
C PRO A 62 -19.62 0.33 -4.98
N LEU A 63 -20.93 0.24 -4.73
CA LEU A 63 -21.51 0.40 -3.39
C LEU A 63 -21.35 -0.86 -2.54
N LYS A 64 -21.24 -2.05 -3.16
CA LYS A 64 -21.13 -3.34 -2.46
C LYS A 64 -19.70 -3.76 -2.14
N ILE A 65 -18.70 -3.08 -2.72
CA ILE A 65 -17.31 -3.46 -2.52
C ILE A 65 -16.81 -3.03 -1.13
N PRO A 66 -16.20 -3.94 -0.36
CA PRO A 66 -15.62 -3.60 0.94
C PRO A 66 -14.31 -2.83 0.76
N LEU A 67 -14.34 -1.53 1.07
CA LEU A 67 -13.15 -0.68 1.10
C LEU A 67 -12.46 -0.81 2.47
N VAL A 68 -11.76 -1.92 2.70
CA VAL A 68 -11.12 -2.22 4.00
C VAL A 68 -9.61 -2.48 3.92
N PHE A 69 -9.06 -2.58 2.71
CA PHE A 69 -7.66 -2.90 2.49
C PHE A 69 -6.92 -1.72 1.86
N VAL A 70 -5.75 -1.40 2.39
CA VAL A 70 -4.86 -0.36 1.84
C VAL A 70 -3.41 -0.85 1.84
N PRO A 71 -2.67 -0.72 0.73
CA PRO A 71 -1.26 -1.02 0.71
C PRO A 71 -0.46 0.11 1.35
N PHE A 72 0.45 -0.26 2.25
CA PHE A 72 1.38 0.63 2.93
C PHE A 72 2.81 0.18 2.69
N TRP A 73 3.72 1.15 2.59
CA TRP A 73 5.14 0.91 2.78
C TRP A 73 5.45 0.86 4.27
N VAL A 74 6.02 -0.25 4.72
CA VAL A 74 6.38 -0.49 6.12
C VAL A 74 7.89 -0.65 6.21
N GLN A 75 8.49 0.07 7.17
CA GLN A 75 9.89 -0.09 7.53
C GLN A 75 9.99 -1.02 8.74
N ILE A 76 10.86 -2.02 8.63
CA ILE A 76 11.15 -3.00 9.67
C ILE A 76 12.57 -2.73 10.15
N HIS A 77 12.68 -2.24 11.37
CA HIS A 77 13.95 -1.90 12.01
C HIS A 77 14.46 -3.05 12.87
N ASN A 78 15.74 -2.98 13.24
CA ASN A 78 16.41 -3.94 14.15
C ASN A 78 16.41 -5.38 13.62
N VAL A 79 16.39 -5.55 12.31
CA VAL A 79 16.67 -6.84 11.69
C VAL A 79 18.21 -6.95 11.62
N PRO A 80 18.81 -8.07 12.06
CA PRO A 80 20.23 -8.31 11.87
C PRO A 80 20.59 -8.32 10.37
N ILE A 81 21.70 -7.67 9.98
CA ILE A 81 22.09 -7.50 8.57
C ILE A 81 22.18 -8.85 7.82
N GLY A 82 22.70 -9.89 8.47
CA GLY A 82 22.80 -11.24 7.88
C GLY A 82 21.46 -11.94 7.63
N LEU A 83 20.33 -11.38 8.09
CA LEU A 83 18.99 -11.94 7.91
C LEU A 83 18.17 -11.20 6.85
N PHE A 84 18.73 -10.18 6.18
CA PHE A 84 18.05 -9.42 5.13
C PHE A 84 17.85 -10.34 3.91
N SER A 85 16.69 -10.97 3.86
CA SER A 85 16.31 -11.90 2.79
C SER A 85 14.87 -11.64 2.38
N GLU A 86 14.58 -11.86 1.10
CA GLU A 86 13.22 -11.77 0.58
C GLU A 86 12.28 -12.75 1.30
N ASN A 87 12.77 -13.95 1.67
CA ASN A 87 12.01 -14.90 2.46
C ASN A 87 11.59 -14.34 3.83
N LEU A 88 12.48 -13.63 4.54
CA LEU A 88 12.13 -12.96 5.78
C LEU A 88 11.15 -11.81 5.54
N ALA A 89 11.34 -11.04 4.46
CA ALA A 89 10.43 -9.96 4.05
C ALA A 89 9.00 -10.47 3.83
N ILE A 90 8.85 -11.60 3.13
CA ILE A 90 7.56 -12.25 2.90
C ILE A 90 6.95 -12.69 4.24
N GLN A 91 7.71 -13.35 5.11
CA GLN A 91 7.23 -13.81 6.42
C GLN A 91 6.79 -12.68 7.35
N LEU A 92 7.53 -11.56 7.37
CA LEU A 92 7.19 -10.39 8.17
C LEU A 92 6.03 -9.61 7.56
N GLY A 93 5.98 -9.48 6.23
CA GLY A 93 4.88 -8.86 5.52
C GLY A 93 3.57 -9.60 5.73
N ASN A 94 3.58 -10.93 5.59
CA ASN A 94 2.41 -11.79 5.86
C ASN A 94 2.02 -11.82 7.34
N PHE A 95 2.95 -11.49 8.25
CA PHE A 95 2.60 -11.29 9.64
C PHE A 95 1.88 -9.97 9.89
N ILE A 96 2.22 -8.90 9.17
CA ILE A 96 1.58 -7.58 9.31
C ILE A 96 0.21 -7.55 8.59
N GLY A 97 0.15 -8.12 7.39
CA GLY A 97 -1.01 -8.12 6.50
C GLY A 97 -0.79 -9.10 5.35
N VAL A 98 -1.07 -8.69 4.11
CA VAL A 98 -0.72 -9.48 2.91
C VAL A 98 0.51 -8.85 2.27
N PHE A 99 1.60 -9.60 2.16
CA PHE A 99 2.81 -9.12 1.48
C PHE A 99 2.53 -8.82 0.01
N LEU A 100 3.07 -7.68 -0.49
CA LEU A 100 2.94 -7.28 -1.89
C LEU A 100 4.29 -7.16 -2.58
N GLU A 101 5.27 -6.54 -1.93
CA GLU A 101 6.53 -6.16 -2.58
C GLU A 101 7.64 -6.03 -1.53
N TYR A 102 8.87 -6.37 -1.92
CA TYR A 102 10.07 -6.11 -1.14
C TYR A 102 10.95 -5.10 -1.87
N ASP A 103 11.33 -4.02 -1.18
CA ASP A 103 12.22 -3.00 -1.75
C ASP A 103 13.68 -3.46 -1.66
N ALA A 104 14.13 -4.17 -2.70
CA ALA A 104 15.50 -4.64 -2.81
C ALA A 104 16.51 -3.51 -3.10
N SER A 105 16.06 -2.30 -3.47
CA SER A 105 16.94 -1.17 -3.83
C SER A 105 17.74 -0.60 -2.65
N THR A 106 17.37 -1.01 -1.43
CA THR A 106 18.07 -0.69 -0.18
C THR A 106 19.14 -1.71 0.23
N LEU A 107 19.23 -2.87 -0.42
CA LEU A 107 20.25 -3.88 -0.11
C LEU A 107 21.65 -3.40 -0.52
N GLY A 108 22.60 -3.42 0.41
CA GLY A 108 24.01 -3.11 0.14
C GLY A 108 24.41 -1.63 0.18
N LYS A 109 23.50 -0.72 0.52
CA LYS A 109 23.88 0.67 0.83
C LYS A 109 24.23 0.79 2.30
N GLU A 110 25.40 1.34 2.58
CA GLU A 110 26.07 1.41 3.90
C GLU A 110 25.24 2.08 5.02
N ASN A 111 24.09 2.70 4.71
CA ASN A 111 23.30 3.51 5.63
C ASN A 111 21.84 3.05 5.85
N HIS A 112 21.44 1.85 5.43
CA HIS A 112 20.06 1.38 5.62
C HIS A 112 19.95 0.24 6.65
N ASN A 113 19.76 0.61 7.92
CA ASN A 113 19.51 -0.32 9.04
C ASN A 113 18.06 -0.84 9.11
N TYR A 114 17.34 -0.87 7.99
CA TYR A 114 15.95 -1.33 7.95
C TYR A 114 15.62 -2.04 6.66
N MET A 115 14.68 -2.99 6.76
CA MET A 115 14.07 -3.66 5.63
C MET A 115 12.77 -2.94 5.29
N ARG A 116 12.55 -2.60 4.01
CA ARG A 116 11.32 -1.93 3.58
C ARG A 116 10.47 -2.86 2.73
N ILE A 117 9.22 -3.04 3.13
CA ILE A 117 8.27 -3.92 2.45
C ILE A 117 6.96 -3.20 2.18
N ARG A 118 6.27 -3.62 1.15
CA ARG A 118 4.91 -3.19 0.84
C ARG A 118 3.93 -4.24 1.30
N VAL A 119 2.95 -3.84 2.11
CA VAL A 119 1.99 -4.75 2.74
C VAL A 119 0.59 -4.18 2.58
N GLN A 120 -0.35 -5.01 2.13
CA GLN A 120 -1.77 -4.70 2.17
C GLN A 120 -2.33 -4.94 3.57
N ILE A 121 -2.79 -3.88 4.21
CA ILE A 121 -3.25 -3.88 5.61
C ILE A 121 -4.78 -3.76 5.64
N ASP A 122 -5.43 -4.55 6.51
CA ASP A 122 -6.84 -4.40 6.87
C ASP A 122 -6.99 -3.26 7.88
N VAL A 123 -7.62 -2.16 7.48
CA VAL A 123 -7.74 -0.94 8.31
C VAL A 123 -8.67 -1.12 9.52
N ARG A 124 -9.43 -2.23 9.58
CA ARG A 124 -10.30 -2.54 10.72
C ARG A 124 -9.55 -3.17 11.89
N LYS A 125 -8.32 -3.62 11.65
CA LYS A 125 -7.49 -4.29 12.66
C LYS A 125 -6.43 -3.31 13.19
N PRO A 126 -6.05 -3.41 14.47
CA PRO A 126 -4.97 -2.60 15.00
C PRO A 126 -3.64 -2.94 14.32
N LEU A 127 -2.77 -1.94 14.17
CA LEU A 127 -1.44 -2.13 13.61
C LEU A 127 -0.56 -2.96 14.56
N ARG A 128 0.12 -3.97 14.02
CA ARG A 128 1.08 -4.80 14.77
C ARG A 128 2.39 -4.04 14.91
N ARG A 129 2.94 -3.98 16.13
CA ARG A 129 4.12 -3.15 16.45
C ARG A 129 5.43 -3.92 16.57
N LYS A 130 5.40 -5.17 17.05
CA LYS A 130 6.59 -5.98 17.33
C LYS A 130 6.36 -7.44 16.95
N LYS A 131 7.43 -8.11 16.53
CA LYS A 131 7.51 -9.55 16.33
C LYS A 131 8.91 -10.00 16.73
N GLN A 132 9.01 -11.09 17.49
CA GLN A 132 10.29 -11.75 17.75
C GLN A 132 10.62 -12.64 16.54
N VAL A 133 11.86 -12.52 16.06
CA VAL A 133 12.40 -13.39 15.01
C VAL A 133 13.36 -14.35 15.70
N MET A 134 13.05 -15.64 15.66
CA MET A 134 13.98 -16.66 16.14
C MET A 134 15.03 -16.89 15.05
N SER A 135 16.27 -16.51 15.31
CA SER A 135 17.40 -16.98 14.52
C SER A 135 17.73 -18.39 15.01
N CYS A 136 17.50 -19.40 14.17
CA CYS A 136 18.02 -20.73 14.45
C CYS A 136 19.54 -20.62 14.25
N GLY A 137 20.28 -20.52 15.36
CA GLY A 137 21.73 -20.56 15.33
C GLY A 137 22.14 -21.93 14.78
N ILE A 138 22.70 -21.94 13.57
CA ILE A 138 23.50 -23.07 13.12
C ILE A 138 24.78 -22.97 13.95
N CYS A 139 24.90 -23.84 14.96
CA CYS A 139 26.17 -24.17 15.60
C CYS A 139 27.08 -24.91 14.63
#